data_AF-A0A919BBF5-F1
#
_entry.id   AF-A0A919BBF5-F1
#
_cell.length_a   1.000
_cell.length_b   1.000
_cell.length_c   1.000
_cell.angle_alpha   90.00
_cell.angle_beta   90.00
_cell.angle_gamma   90.00
#
_symmetry.space_group_name_H-M   'P 1'
#
loop_
_entity.id
_entity.type
_entity.pdbx_description
1 polymer ?
#
loop_
_entity_poly.entity_id
_entity_poly.type
_entity_poly.pdbx_seq_one_letter_code
_entity_poly.pdbx_strand_id
1 'polypeptide(L)'
;MNTVAPTGGGRTPAPHVPYDADRATVFAEVLDGLLTGYPYNSATQLHEYFGGRTVPRPYGASCAWQSFEAGRLVAERTGAAVEHPADGRHVAALFPDADGLTVLDPYLLHRLPLRLDRAAAEDGVVRRAVDAYPLRVRADGSPAPSRVRATWRLDDDAVRLDYLRHSPRRGHNVLSRSFTLRPATRMVRVPPPAEEVRPLLLHPEQHSVSVRVVHPGERLMGEVVLPLAGRPTGVRGDAALMIGKDNQGAVSRPGSAAFGRTADLVADAVGVPYEELAGFLLEAAALHRAAAPASLALAAYPVEDE
;
A
#
# COMPACT_ATOMS: atom_id res chain seq x y z
N MET A 1 -3.78 -24.13 -19.21
CA MET A 1 -2.52 -23.49 -19.64
C MET A 1 -2.34 -23.78 -21.11
N ASN A 2 -2.56 -22.78 -21.96
CA ASN A 2 -2.18 -22.80 -23.37
C ASN A 2 -1.29 -21.58 -23.60
N THR A 3 -0.03 -21.84 -23.90
CA THR A 3 0.98 -20.85 -24.29
C THR A 3 0.66 -20.31 -25.67
N VAL A 4 0.30 -19.03 -25.74
CA VAL A 4 0.33 -18.25 -26.98
C VAL A 4 1.58 -17.39 -26.92
N ALA A 5 2.48 -17.56 -27.89
CA ALA A 5 3.68 -16.75 -28.05
C ALA A 5 3.30 -15.28 -28.29
N PRO A 6 4.00 -14.29 -27.70
CA PRO A 6 3.75 -12.90 -28.00
C PRO A 6 4.34 -12.60 -29.38
N THR A 7 3.47 -12.31 -30.35
CA THR A 7 3.86 -11.70 -31.61
C THR A 7 4.42 -10.30 -31.32
N GLY A 8 5.61 -10.03 -31.85
CA GLY A 8 6.31 -8.77 -31.71
C GLY A 8 5.50 -7.60 -32.28
N GLY A 9 4.77 -6.92 -31.40
CA GLY A 9 4.24 -5.58 -31.65
C GLY A 9 5.22 -4.57 -31.07
N GLY A 10 6.16 -4.09 -31.87
CA GLY A 10 6.97 -2.93 -31.54
C GLY A 10 6.06 -1.71 -31.39
N ARG A 11 5.63 -1.43 -30.15
CA ARG A 11 4.95 -0.18 -29.83
C ARG A 11 6.00 0.91 -29.80
N THR A 12 5.81 1.92 -30.64
CA THR A 12 6.54 3.19 -30.59
C THR A 12 6.49 3.70 -29.14
N PRO A 13 7.64 3.98 -28.49
CA PRO A 13 7.63 4.56 -27.16
C PRO A 13 6.82 5.86 -27.21
N ALA A 14 5.95 6.05 -26.22
CA ALA A 14 5.27 7.33 -26.04
C ALA A 14 6.34 8.44 -25.96
N PRO A 15 6.08 9.64 -26.52
CA PRO A 15 7.06 10.72 -26.49
C PRO A 15 7.54 10.96 -25.07
N HIS A 16 8.85 10.84 -24.86
CA HIS A 16 9.50 11.03 -23.57
C HIS A 16 9.48 12.51 -23.20
N VAL A 17 8.83 12.84 -22.08
CA VAL A 17 8.88 14.18 -21.48
C VAL A 17 10.05 14.23 -20.49
N PRO A 18 10.90 15.27 -20.49
CA PRO A 18 12.00 15.41 -19.52
C PRO A 18 11.51 15.48 -18.06
N TYR A 19 12.35 15.08 -17.10
CA TYR A 19 12.08 15.27 -15.67
C TYR A 19 12.64 16.61 -15.21
N ASP A 20 11.76 17.58 -14.92
CA ASP A 20 12.12 18.92 -14.47
C ASP A 20 11.58 19.20 -13.05
N ALA A 21 11.88 20.40 -12.53
CA ALA A 21 11.47 20.83 -11.20
C ALA A 21 9.93 20.85 -11.02
N ASP A 22 9.20 21.16 -12.09
CA ASP A 22 7.74 21.20 -12.08
C ASP A 22 7.18 19.78 -11.92
N ARG A 23 7.72 18.80 -12.67
CA ARG A 23 7.35 17.39 -12.49
C ARG A 23 7.75 16.87 -11.12
N ALA A 24 8.93 17.19 -10.62
CA ALA A 24 9.34 16.79 -9.27
C ALA A 24 8.33 17.26 -8.20
N THR A 25 7.83 18.49 -8.34
CA THR A 25 6.80 19.08 -7.49
C THR A 25 5.48 18.32 -7.60
N VAL A 26 4.99 18.06 -8.81
CA VAL A 26 3.75 17.30 -9.02
C VAL A 26 3.82 15.90 -8.40
N PHE A 27 4.94 15.20 -8.55
CA PHE A 27 5.13 13.87 -7.97
C PHE A 27 5.09 13.90 -6.44
N ALA A 28 5.73 14.91 -5.83
CA ALA A 28 5.72 15.08 -4.38
C ALA A 28 4.31 15.40 -3.86
N GLU A 29 3.57 16.29 -4.53
CA GLU A 29 2.20 16.65 -4.16
C GLU A 29 1.22 15.48 -4.30
N VAL A 30 1.31 14.72 -5.40
CA VAL A 30 0.46 13.52 -5.60
C VAL A 30 0.74 12.50 -4.51
N LEU A 31 2.02 12.25 -4.20
CA LEU A 31 2.41 11.33 -3.14
C LEU A 31 1.88 11.80 -1.77
N ASP A 32 2.11 13.06 -1.38
CA ASP A 32 1.64 13.59 -0.09
C ASP A 32 0.11 13.52 0.02
N GLY A 33 -0.59 13.95 -1.02
CA GLY A 33 -2.05 13.92 -1.08
C GLY A 33 -2.63 12.51 -1.00
N LEU A 34 -1.96 11.50 -1.57
CA LEU A 34 -2.37 10.10 -1.44
C LEU A 34 -2.07 9.52 -0.07
N LEU A 35 -0.92 9.85 0.53
CA LEU A 35 -0.56 9.34 1.85
C LEU A 35 -1.58 9.73 2.93
N THR A 36 -2.18 10.93 2.83
CA THR A 36 -3.14 11.43 3.82
C THR A 36 -4.59 11.44 3.37
N GLY A 37 -4.87 11.40 2.06
CA GLY A 37 -6.23 11.52 1.51
C GLY A 37 -6.72 10.28 0.74
N TYR A 38 -5.91 9.22 0.65
CA TYR A 38 -6.28 7.96 0.00
C TYR A 38 -5.60 6.77 0.71
N PRO A 39 -6.04 6.45 1.95
CA PRO A 39 -5.34 5.52 2.82
C PRO A 39 -5.30 4.08 2.28
N TYR A 40 -4.45 3.26 2.88
CA TYR A 40 -4.49 1.84 2.59
C TYR A 40 -5.71 1.23 3.27
N ASN A 41 -6.55 0.55 2.50
CA ASN A 41 -7.75 -0.12 3.00
C ASN A 41 -7.99 -1.42 2.26
N SER A 42 -7.76 -2.55 2.93
CA SER A 42 -7.95 -3.86 2.32
C SER A 42 -9.42 -4.31 2.25
N ALA A 43 -10.33 -3.58 2.89
CA ALA A 43 -11.76 -3.85 2.83
C ALA A 43 -12.41 -3.26 1.57
N THR A 44 -11.87 -2.17 1.00
CA THR A 44 -12.44 -1.48 -0.18
C THR A 44 -12.73 -2.44 -1.32
N GLN A 45 -11.75 -3.21 -1.79
CA GLN A 45 -11.97 -4.11 -2.93
C GLN A 45 -12.91 -5.28 -2.60
N LEU A 46 -13.06 -5.70 -1.34
CA LEU A 46 -14.06 -6.70 -0.98
C LEU A 46 -15.49 -6.14 -1.21
N HIS A 47 -15.72 -4.88 -0.82
CA HIS A 47 -16.97 -4.18 -1.08
C HIS A 47 -17.25 -4.00 -2.57
N GLU A 48 -16.24 -3.60 -3.34
CA GLU A 48 -16.41 -3.36 -4.78
C GLU A 48 -16.64 -4.66 -5.56
N TYR A 49 -15.87 -5.72 -5.30
CA TYR A 49 -15.88 -6.94 -6.12
C TYR A 49 -16.88 -8.00 -5.67
N PHE A 50 -17.26 -8.01 -4.38
CA PHE A 50 -18.23 -8.96 -3.83
C PHE A 50 -19.50 -8.27 -3.28
N GLY A 51 -19.39 -7.05 -2.78
CA GLY A 51 -20.54 -6.26 -2.31
C GLY A 51 -21.29 -5.52 -3.42
N GLY A 52 -20.68 -5.33 -4.60
CA GLY A 52 -21.32 -4.70 -5.75
C GLY A 52 -21.58 -3.20 -5.59
N ARG A 53 -20.89 -2.53 -4.66
CA ARG A 53 -21.02 -1.08 -4.42
C ARG A 53 -19.71 -0.35 -4.69
N THR A 54 -19.82 0.87 -5.21
CA THR A 54 -18.68 1.79 -5.27
C THR A 54 -18.38 2.33 -3.88
N VAL A 55 -17.12 2.30 -3.48
CA VAL A 55 -16.68 2.81 -2.18
C VAL A 55 -16.25 4.28 -2.32
N PRO A 56 -16.67 5.17 -1.39
CA PRO A 56 -16.23 6.57 -1.43
C PRO A 56 -14.72 6.71 -1.33
N ARG A 57 -14.15 7.65 -2.09
CA ARG A 57 -12.70 7.90 -2.15
C ARG A 57 -11.99 8.03 -0.78
N PRO A 58 -12.57 8.69 0.25
CA PRO A 58 -11.89 8.83 1.55
C PRO A 58 -11.56 7.51 2.25
N TYR A 59 -12.30 6.43 1.97
CA TYR A 59 -11.98 5.10 2.49
C TYR A 59 -10.68 4.54 1.90
N GLY A 60 -10.13 5.12 0.83
CA GLY A 60 -8.92 4.66 0.18
C GLY A 60 -9.10 3.29 -0.48
N ALA A 61 -8.00 2.56 -0.68
CA ALA A 61 -8.03 1.27 -1.36
C ALA A 61 -6.82 0.38 -1.02
N SER A 62 -6.83 -0.85 -1.53
CA SER A 62 -5.70 -1.78 -1.40
C SER A 62 -4.45 -1.25 -2.12
N CYS A 63 -3.31 -1.86 -1.80
CA CYS A 63 -1.99 -1.40 -2.24
C CYS A 63 -1.88 -1.19 -3.76
N ALA A 64 -2.40 -2.13 -4.57
CA ALA A 64 -2.35 -2.00 -6.03
C ALA A 64 -3.17 -0.80 -6.53
N TRP A 65 -4.34 -0.54 -5.93
CA TRP A 65 -5.19 0.59 -6.30
C TRP A 65 -4.60 1.94 -5.88
N GLN A 66 -3.86 2.01 -4.78
CA GLN A 66 -3.11 3.22 -4.43
C GLN A 66 -2.06 3.55 -5.51
N SER A 67 -1.39 2.54 -6.06
CA SER A 67 -0.44 2.71 -7.16
C SER A 67 -1.14 3.11 -8.46
N PHE A 68 -2.29 2.52 -8.78
CA PHE A 68 -3.08 2.93 -9.96
C PHE A 68 -3.54 4.39 -9.86
N GLU A 69 -4.00 4.82 -8.69
CA GLU A 69 -4.40 6.19 -8.43
C GLU A 69 -3.20 7.16 -8.52
N ALA A 70 -2.03 6.79 -7.99
CA ALA A 70 -0.80 7.56 -8.17
C ALA A 70 -0.41 7.71 -9.64
N GLY A 71 -0.47 6.61 -10.39
CA GLY A 71 -0.27 6.57 -11.83
C GLY A 71 -1.18 7.53 -12.58
N ARG A 72 -2.48 7.41 -12.33
CA ARG A 72 -3.53 8.24 -12.95
C ARG A 72 -3.31 9.73 -12.67
N LEU A 73 -3.16 10.10 -11.40
CA LEU A 73 -3.02 11.49 -10.98
C LEU A 73 -1.78 12.18 -11.54
N VAL A 74 -0.63 11.49 -11.59
CA VAL A 74 0.57 12.04 -12.21
C VAL A 74 0.41 12.15 -13.72
N ALA A 75 -0.13 11.13 -14.38
CA ALA A 75 -0.32 11.13 -15.83
C ALA A 75 -1.25 12.26 -16.27
N GLU A 76 -2.36 12.48 -15.57
CA GLU A 76 -3.30 13.58 -15.85
C GLU A 76 -2.66 14.96 -15.71
N ARG A 77 -1.75 15.14 -14.74
CA ARG A 77 -1.13 16.44 -14.44
C ARG A 77 0.14 16.73 -15.25
N THR A 78 0.81 15.71 -15.77
CA THR A 78 2.14 15.86 -16.39
C THR A 78 2.26 15.26 -17.80
N GLY A 79 1.28 14.45 -18.22
CA GLY A 79 1.38 13.64 -19.45
C GLY A 79 2.39 12.50 -19.36
N ALA A 80 3.00 12.26 -18.20
CA ALA A 80 3.99 11.20 -18.03
C ALA A 80 3.38 9.82 -18.26
N ALA A 81 4.09 8.98 -19.03
CA ALA A 81 3.75 7.58 -19.15
C ALA A 81 4.01 6.85 -17.82
N VAL A 82 3.06 6.02 -17.41
CA VAL A 82 3.17 5.18 -16.21
C VAL A 82 3.27 3.70 -16.58
N GLU A 83 4.11 3.00 -15.84
CA GLU A 83 4.23 1.55 -15.85
C GLU A 83 3.79 0.98 -14.51
N HIS A 84 3.13 -0.18 -14.54
CA HIS A 84 2.62 -0.87 -13.36
C HIS A 84 3.17 -2.30 -13.32
N PRO A 85 4.45 -2.51 -13.00
CA PRO A 85 4.98 -3.85 -12.75
C PRO A 85 4.39 -4.43 -11.46
N ALA A 86 4.17 -5.74 -11.48
CA ALA A 86 3.64 -6.49 -10.34
C ALA A 86 4.67 -7.46 -9.75
N ASP A 87 4.58 -7.68 -8.44
CA ASP A 87 5.24 -8.78 -7.73
C ASP A 87 4.23 -9.47 -6.82
N GLY A 88 3.76 -10.64 -7.24
CA GLY A 88 2.62 -11.32 -6.61
C GLY A 88 1.37 -10.44 -6.63
N ARG A 89 0.91 -10.02 -5.45
CA ARG A 89 -0.28 -9.17 -5.25
C ARG A 89 0.04 -7.66 -5.15
N HIS A 90 1.32 -7.29 -5.19
CA HIS A 90 1.76 -5.91 -5.07
C HIS A 90 2.03 -5.29 -6.44
N VAL A 91 1.74 -3.99 -6.58
CA VAL A 91 1.96 -3.21 -7.79
C VAL A 91 2.47 -1.83 -7.38
N ALA A 92 3.42 -1.28 -8.14
CA ALA A 92 3.91 0.08 -7.95
C ALA A 92 3.71 0.92 -9.22
N ALA A 93 3.67 2.25 -9.09
CA ALA A 93 3.66 3.17 -10.23
C ALA A 93 5.08 3.63 -10.55
N LEU A 94 5.55 3.27 -11.74
CA LEU A 94 6.87 3.61 -12.26
C LEU A 94 6.75 4.61 -13.40
N PHE A 95 7.59 5.64 -13.37
CA PHE A 95 7.63 6.69 -14.38
C PHE A 95 9.05 6.77 -14.95
N PRO A 96 9.36 5.95 -15.97
CA PRO A 96 10.65 6.01 -16.64
C PRO A 96 10.76 7.27 -17.51
N ASP A 97 11.97 7.83 -17.58
CA ASP A 97 12.34 8.89 -18.50
C ASP A 97 13.75 8.68 -19.06
N ALA A 98 14.22 9.65 -19.85
CA ALA A 98 15.52 9.57 -20.50
C ALA A 98 16.68 9.49 -19.50
N ASP A 99 16.54 10.04 -18.30
CA ASP A 99 17.62 10.21 -17.33
C ASP A 99 17.52 9.22 -16.17
N GLY A 100 16.41 8.51 -16.03
CA GLY A 100 16.22 7.54 -14.96
C GLY A 100 14.79 7.08 -14.77
N LEU A 101 14.45 6.80 -13.52
CA LEU A 101 13.17 6.25 -13.12
C LEU A 101 12.67 6.94 -11.85
N THR A 102 11.38 7.28 -11.80
CA THR A 102 10.75 7.72 -10.56
C THR A 102 9.69 6.72 -10.11
N VAL A 103 9.74 6.30 -8.84
CA VAL A 103 8.76 5.36 -8.26
C VAL A 103 7.85 6.10 -7.28
N LEU A 104 6.53 5.89 -7.43
CA LEU A 104 5.51 6.24 -6.45
C LEU A 104 4.77 4.97 -5.99
N ASP A 105 4.88 4.67 -4.70
CA ASP A 105 4.27 3.55 -4.03
C ASP A 105 3.77 3.98 -2.64
N PRO A 106 2.58 4.61 -2.57
CA PRO A 106 2.02 5.10 -1.31
C PRO A 106 1.84 4.00 -0.26
N TYR A 107 1.72 2.73 -0.67
CA TYR A 107 1.61 1.60 0.25
C TYR A 107 2.89 1.37 1.07
N LEU A 108 4.06 1.74 0.55
CA LEU A 108 5.32 1.72 1.30
C LEU A 108 5.56 2.97 2.14
N LEU A 109 4.63 3.94 2.10
CA LEU A 109 4.60 5.12 2.95
C LEU A 109 5.85 6.02 2.85
N HIS A 110 6.60 5.96 1.75
CA HIS A 110 7.75 6.84 1.52
C HIS A 110 7.29 8.29 1.41
N ARG A 111 8.01 9.22 2.05
CA ARG A 111 7.59 10.63 2.15
C ARG A 111 7.98 11.49 0.96
N LEU A 112 8.89 10.99 0.14
CA LEU A 112 9.40 11.67 -1.04
C LEU A 112 9.37 10.71 -2.23
N PRO A 113 9.12 11.18 -3.45
CA PRO A 113 9.27 10.35 -4.65
C PRO A 113 10.65 9.69 -4.69
N LEU A 114 10.69 8.43 -5.08
CA LEU A 114 11.93 7.67 -5.20
C LEU A 114 12.50 7.90 -6.60
N ARG A 115 13.24 8.99 -6.77
CA ARG A 115 13.99 9.26 -7.99
C ARG A 115 15.28 8.43 -8.01
N LEU A 116 15.47 7.69 -9.08
CA LEU A 116 16.60 6.82 -9.37
C LEU A 116 17.26 7.31 -10.66
N ASP A 117 18.22 8.21 -10.52
CA ASP A 117 18.95 8.79 -11.66
C ASP A 117 19.96 7.80 -12.20
N ARG A 118 19.92 7.52 -13.52
CA ARG A 118 20.84 6.59 -14.17
C ARG A 118 22.30 7.04 -14.04
N ALA A 119 22.53 8.35 -13.98
CA ALA A 119 23.86 8.94 -13.77
C ALA A 119 24.46 8.63 -12.38
N ALA A 120 23.65 8.22 -11.40
CA ALA A 120 24.10 7.83 -10.07
C ALA A 120 24.42 6.32 -9.96
N ALA A 121 24.51 5.60 -11.09
CA ALA A 121 24.78 4.17 -11.09
C ALA A 121 26.24 3.86 -10.69
N GLU A 122 26.39 2.94 -9.74
CA GLU A 122 27.65 2.32 -9.36
C GLU A 122 27.57 0.83 -9.72
N ASP A 123 28.52 0.35 -10.53
CA ASP A 123 28.54 -1.03 -11.04
C ASP A 123 27.20 -1.48 -11.67
N GLY A 124 26.57 -0.58 -12.44
CA GLY A 124 25.28 -0.85 -13.08
C GLY A 124 24.07 -0.86 -12.15
N VAL A 125 24.22 -0.35 -10.92
CA VAL A 125 23.15 -0.31 -9.91
C VAL A 125 22.93 1.09 -9.36
N VAL A 126 21.69 1.57 -9.41
CA VAL A 126 21.27 2.82 -8.77
C VAL A 126 20.59 2.49 -7.44
N ARG A 127 20.95 3.19 -6.37
CA ARG A 127 20.35 3.02 -5.04
C ARG A 127 19.84 4.35 -4.49
N ARG A 128 18.65 4.33 -3.90
CA ARG A 128 18.07 5.47 -3.20
C ARG A 128 17.39 5.02 -1.91
N ALA A 129 17.47 5.83 -0.88
CA ALA A 129 16.71 5.63 0.35
C ALA A 129 16.06 6.94 0.77
N VAL A 130 14.82 6.86 1.25
CA VAL A 130 14.09 8.00 1.80
C VAL A 130 13.37 7.57 3.08
N ASP A 131 13.10 8.54 3.94
CA ASP A 131 12.27 8.31 5.12
C ASP A 131 10.82 8.02 4.74
N ALA A 132 10.16 7.24 5.59
CA ALA A 132 8.81 6.74 5.42
C ALA A 132 8.05 6.75 6.74
N TYR A 133 6.72 6.77 6.70
CA TYR A 133 5.89 6.56 7.88
C TYR A 133 5.95 5.08 8.34
N PRO A 134 5.73 4.78 9.63
CA PRO A 134 5.56 5.74 10.72
C PRO A 134 6.85 6.49 11.07
N LEU A 135 6.70 7.74 11.50
CA LEU A 135 7.77 8.55 12.07
C LEU A 135 7.86 8.24 13.57
N ARG A 136 8.63 7.21 13.92
CA ARG A 136 8.79 6.76 15.30
C ARG A 136 9.83 7.58 16.04
N VAL A 137 9.79 7.48 17.37
CA VAL A 137 10.80 8.07 18.25
C VAL A 137 11.48 6.99 19.05
N ARG A 138 12.76 7.16 19.33
CA ARG A 138 13.49 6.31 20.27
C ARG A 138 13.11 6.66 21.71
N ALA A 139 13.55 5.84 22.66
CA ALA A 139 13.33 6.08 24.09
C ALA A 139 13.94 7.41 24.59
N ASP A 140 15.00 7.91 23.93
CA ASP A 140 15.62 9.21 24.20
C ASP A 140 14.91 10.40 23.51
N GLY A 141 13.79 10.14 22.82
CA GLY A 141 13.04 11.13 22.05
C GLY A 141 13.60 11.44 20.66
N SER A 142 14.74 10.87 20.27
CA SER A 142 15.33 11.13 18.95
C SER A 142 14.51 10.50 17.81
N PRO A 143 14.48 11.11 16.61
CA PRO A 143 13.73 10.56 15.49
C PRO A 143 14.28 9.22 14.99
N ALA A 144 13.40 8.25 14.80
CA ALA A 144 13.71 6.95 14.21
C ALA A 144 12.66 6.58 13.15
N PRO A 145 12.68 7.27 11.99
CA PRO A 145 11.70 7.03 10.95
C PRO A 145 11.85 5.62 10.36
N SER A 146 10.74 5.12 9.83
CA SER A 146 10.81 4.02 8.87
C SER A 146 11.47 4.48 7.58
N ARG A 147 11.90 3.56 6.73
CA ARG A 147 12.62 3.88 5.49
C ARG A 147 12.16 3.02 4.34
N VAL A 148 12.15 3.57 3.14
CA VAL A 148 12.06 2.79 1.90
C VAL A 148 13.39 2.88 1.19
N ARG A 149 13.93 1.72 0.80
CA ARG A 149 15.11 1.60 -0.06
C ARG A 149 14.67 1.10 -1.42
N ALA A 150 15.10 1.80 -2.47
CA ALA A 150 14.93 1.39 -3.85
C ALA A 150 16.30 1.05 -4.44
N THR A 151 16.36 -0.08 -5.14
CA THR A 151 17.55 -0.51 -5.90
C THR A 151 17.11 -0.82 -7.31
N TRP A 152 17.67 -0.13 -8.31
CA TRP A 152 17.42 -0.40 -9.73
C TRP A 152 18.68 -0.96 -10.36
N ARG A 153 18.58 -2.16 -10.92
CA ARG A 153 19.65 -2.79 -11.70
C ARG A 153 19.43 -2.50 -13.17
N LEU A 154 20.45 -1.94 -13.83
CA LEU A 154 20.34 -1.47 -15.21
C LEU A 154 20.46 -2.59 -16.26
N ASP A 155 20.94 -3.78 -15.87
CA ASP A 155 21.12 -4.93 -16.77
C ASP A 155 19.80 -5.65 -17.09
N ASP A 156 18.92 -5.79 -16.09
CA ASP A 156 17.62 -6.46 -16.22
C ASP A 156 16.42 -5.54 -15.94
N ASP A 157 16.68 -4.24 -15.73
CA ASP A 157 15.71 -3.22 -15.35
C ASP A 157 14.85 -3.60 -14.11
N ALA A 158 15.36 -4.48 -13.25
CA ALA A 158 14.65 -4.86 -12.04
C ALA A 158 14.77 -3.77 -10.97
N VAL A 159 13.62 -3.44 -10.36
CA VAL A 159 13.52 -2.49 -9.25
C VAL A 159 13.12 -3.24 -8.00
N ARG A 160 14.02 -3.29 -7.02
CA ARG A 160 13.75 -3.82 -5.69
C ARG A 160 13.33 -2.69 -4.76
N LEU A 161 12.21 -2.87 -4.07
CA LEU A 161 11.71 -1.96 -3.04
C LEU A 161 11.68 -2.67 -1.69
N ASP A 162 12.46 -2.17 -0.72
CA ASP A 162 12.48 -2.67 0.65
C ASP A 162 11.91 -1.61 1.60
N TYR A 163 10.79 -1.93 2.26
CA TYR A 163 10.24 -1.10 3.33
C TYR A 163 10.71 -1.61 4.69
N LEU A 164 11.43 -0.75 5.40
CA LEU A 164 12.10 -1.02 6.65
C LEU A 164 11.42 -0.24 7.79
N ARG A 165 10.70 -0.94 8.66
CA ARG A 165 10.03 -0.32 9.79
C ARG A 165 10.97 -0.24 10.98
N HIS A 166 11.11 0.92 11.62
CA HIS A 166 11.90 1.02 12.85
C HIS A 166 11.19 0.28 13.97
N SER A 167 11.81 -0.73 14.60
CA SER A 167 11.24 -1.42 15.76
C SER A 167 11.77 -0.79 17.05
N PRO A 168 10.96 -0.10 17.87
CA PRO A 168 11.41 0.45 19.15
C PRO A 168 11.98 -0.63 20.07
N ARG A 169 11.38 -1.82 20.07
CA ARG A 169 11.84 -2.98 20.86
C ARG A 169 13.25 -3.42 20.45
N ARG A 170 13.55 -3.45 19.15
CA ARG A 170 14.87 -3.90 18.64
C ARG A 170 15.88 -2.76 18.49
N GLY A 171 15.45 -1.50 18.58
CA GLY A 171 16.30 -0.31 18.44
C GLY A 171 16.82 -0.05 17.02
N HIS A 172 16.34 -0.77 16.00
CA HIS A 172 16.78 -0.63 14.61
C HIS A 172 15.66 -0.92 13.60
N ASN A 173 15.88 -0.59 12.32
CA ASN A 173 14.93 -0.88 11.26
C ASN A 173 14.95 -2.36 10.85
N VAL A 174 13.77 -2.98 10.82
CA VAL A 174 13.53 -4.37 10.41
C VAL A 174 12.84 -4.37 9.05
N LEU A 175 13.22 -5.31 8.18
CA LEU A 175 12.54 -5.51 6.90
C LEU A 175 11.09 -5.94 7.13
N SER A 176 10.15 -5.07 6.74
CA SER A 176 8.72 -5.31 6.89
C SER A 176 8.11 -5.80 5.58
N ARG A 177 8.51 -5.25 4.43
CA ARG A 177 8.07 -5.67 3.10
C ARG A 177 9.22 -5.58 2.10
N SER A 178 9.26 -6.48 1.12
CA SER A 178 10.24 -6.52 0.05
C SER A 178 9.53 -6.93 -1.24
N PHE A 179 9.73 -6.15 -2.30
CA PHE A 179 9.16 -6.42 -3.62
C PHE A 179 10.23 -6.31 -4.70
N THR A 180 10.17 -7.16 -5.72
CA THR A 180 11.04 -7.11 -6.90
C THR A 180 10.21 -6.94 -8.15
N LEU A 181 10.16 -5.71 -8.65
CA LEU A 181 9.41 -5.31 -9.83
C LEU A 181 10.27 -5.56 -11.06
N ARG A 182 9.72 -6.28 -12.05
CA ARG A 182 10.44 -6.63 -13.29
C ARG A 182 9.65 -6.13 -14.50
N PRO A 183 10.31 -5.73 -15.60
CA PRO A 183 9.61 -5.31 -16.82
C PRO A 183 8.65 -6.39 -17.37
N ALA A 184 9.05 -7.67 -17.26
CA ALA A 184 8.26 -8.80 -17.73
C ALA A 184 6.94 -9.03 -16.96
N THR A 185 6.78 -8.43 -15.77
CA THR A 185 5.57 -8.55 -14.94
C THR A 185 4.68 -7.32 -15.02
N ARG A 186 4.88 -6.46 -16.03
CA ARG A 186 4.08 -5.27 -16.27
C ARG A 186 2.62 -5.63 -16.57
N MET A 187 1.71 -4.97 -15.87
CA MET A 187 0.28 -5.07 -16.14
C MET A 187 -0.06 -4.42 -17.48
N VAL A 188 -0.80 -5.14 -18.32
CA VAL A 188 -1.28 -4.67 -19.63
C VAL A 188 -2.63 -3.96 -19.55
N ARG A 189 -3.40 -4.20 -18.48
CA ARG A 189 -4.71 -3.60 -18.22
C ARG A 189 -4.76 -3.13 -16.77
N VAL A 190 -5.10 -1.85 -16.58
CA VAL A 190 -5.15 -1.20 -15.27
C VAL A 190 -6.46 -0.40 -15.16
N PRO A 191 -7.31 -0.69 -14.16
CA PRO A 191 -7.25 -1.85 -13.27
C PRO A 191 -7.45 -3.19 -14.02
N PRO A 192 -6.98 -4.31 -13.47
CA PRO A 192 -7.24 -5.64 -14.04
C PRO A 192 -8.74 -6.00 -13.97
N PRO A 193 -9.22 -6.91 -14.81
CA PRO A 193 -10.62 -7.29 -14.83
C PRO A 193 -11.01 -8.12 -13.59
N ALA A 194 -12.30 -8.16 -13.28
CA ALA A 194 -12.79 -8.67 -11.99
C ALA A 194 -12.47 -10.15 -11.74
N GLU A 195 -12.44 -10.96 -12.79
CA GLU A 195 -12.08 -12.37 -12.77
C GLU A 195 -10.63 -12.62 -12.34
N GLU A 196 -9.73 -11.67 -12.60
CA GLU A 196 -8.33 -11.73 -12.16
C GLU A 196 -8.18 -11.26 -10.71
N VAL A 197 -8.99 -10.29 -10.28
CA VAL A 197 -8.89 -9.68 -8.94
C VAL A 197 -9.50 -10.56 -7.86
N ARG A 198 -10.69 -11.11 -8.08
CA ARG A 198 -11.45 -11.84 -7.05
C ARG A 198 -10.65 -12.98 -6.40
N PRO A 199 -9.89 -13.81 -7.14
CA PRO A 199 -9.05 -14.84 -6.51
C PRO A 199 -7.96 -14.26 -5.59
N LEU A 200 -7.38 -13.10 -5.91
CA LEU A 200 -6.33 -12.46 -5.12
C LEU A 200 -6.85 -11.93 -3.76
N LEU A 201 -8.13 -11.53 -3.73
CA LEU A 201 -8.80 -11.07 -2.50
C LEU A 201 -9.14 -12.21 -1.53
N LEU A 202 -9.11 -13.46 -2.01
CA LEU A 202 -9.37 -14.68 -1.23
C LEU A 202 -8.09 -15.51 -1.01
N HIS A 203 -6.91 -14.90 -1.23
CA HIS A 203 -5.63 -15.56 -1.05
C HIS A 203 -5.44 -15.95 0.43
N PRO A 204 -4.81 -17.11 0.76
CA PRO A 204 -4.59 -17.54 2.15
C PRO A 204 -3.82 -16.55 3.04
N GLU A 205 -3.03 -15.67 2.44
CA GLU A 205 -2.32 -14.59 3.14
C GLU A 205 -3.22 -13.39 3.48
N GLN A 206 -4.48 -13.37 3.04
CA GLN A 206 -5.48 -12.39 3.45
C GLN A 206 -6.01 -12.76 4.84
N HIS A 207 -5.18 -12.59 5.86
CA HIS A 207 -5.50 -12.98 7.25
C HIS A 207 -6.22 -11.88 8.06
N SER A 208 -6.47 -10.71 7.48
CA SER A 208 -7.17 -9.57 8.12
C SER A 208 -7.85 -8.67 7.09
N VAL A 209 -8.78 -7.83 7.56
CA VAL A 209 -9.17 -6.59 6.87
C VAL A 209 -8.77 -5.39 7.73
N SER A 210 -8.24 -4.33 7.12
CA SER A 210 -7.69 -3.19 7.87
C SER A 210 -7.79 -1.88 7.10
N VAL A 211 -7.87 -0.78 7.85
CA VAL A 211 -7.67 0.59 7.35
C VAL A 211 -6.45 1.19 8.04
N ARG A 212 -5.52 1.71 7.24
CA ARG A 212 -4.23 2.25 7.68
C ARG A 212 -4.02 3.63 7.09
N VAL A 213 -3.90 4.62 7.96
CA VAL A 213 -3.90 6.04 7.59
C VAL A 213 -2.59 6.70 7.99
N VAL A 214 -2.27 7.80 7.32
CA VAL A 214 -1.45 8.87 7.87
C VAL A 214 -2.39 10.06 8.07
N HIS A 215 -2.52 10.52 9.31
CA HIS A 215 -3.46 11.59 9.63
C HIS A 215 -3.05 12.92 8.93
N PRO A 216 -3.96 13.63 8.24
CA PRO A 216 -3.61 14.81 7.44
C PRO A 216 -3.02 15.98 8.24
N GLY A 217 -3.54 16.22 9.45
CA GLY A 217 -3.03 17.25 10.37
C GLY A 217 -1.81 16.78 11.16
N GLU A 218 -2.00 15.81 12.06
CA GLU A 218 -0.98 15.31 12.99
C GLU A 218 0.21 14.59 12.32
N ARG A 219 0.05 14.09 11.09
CA ARG A 219 1.04 13.25 10.38
C ARG A 219 1.47 12.01 11.19
N LEU A 220 0.60 11.55 12.09
CA LEU A 220 0.74 10.29 12.80
C LEU A 220 0.09 9.16 12.02
N MET A 221 0.70 7.99 12.08
CA MET A 221 0.13 6.78 11.49
C MET A 221 -0.80 6.08 12.49
N GLY A 222 -1.89 5.52 11.99
CA GLY A 222 -2.79 4.65 12.75
C GLY A 222 -3.34 3.53 11.88
N GLU A 223 -3.64 2.39 12.49
CA GLU A 223 -4.28 1.27 11.82
C GLU A 223 -5.36 0.65 12.70
N VAL A 224 -6.55 0.44 12.14
CA VAL A 224 -7.58 -0.43 12.72
C VAL A 224 -7.61 -1.71 11.91
N VAL A 225 -7.41 -2.84 12.58
CA VAL A 225 -7.33 -4.16 11.96
C VAL A 225 -8.40 -5.06 12.56
N LEU A 226 -9.06 -5.81 11.69
CA LEU A 226 -9.92 -6.92 12.06
C LEU A 226 -9.32 -8.21 11.48
N PRO A 227 -8.71 -9.07 12.32
CA PRO A 227 -8.27 -10.40 11.91
C PRO A 227 -9.41 -11.21 11.28
N LEU A 228 -9.11 -12.11 10.34
CA LEU A 228 -10.10 -12.96 9.67
C LEU A 228 -10.09 -14.41 10.21
N ALA A 229 -8.90 -14.92 10.57
CA ALA A 229 -8.76 -16.26 11.15
C ALA A 229 -9.35 -16.36 12.57
N GLY A 230 -9.82 -17.55 12.94
CA GLY A 230 -10.32 -17.85 14.30
C GLY A 230 -11.65 -17.18 14.67
N ARG A 231 -12.36 -16.60 13.69
CA ARG A 231 -13.63 -15.89 13.94
C ARG A 231 -14.84 -16.84 13.97
N PRO A 232 -15.72 -16.75 14.98
CA PRO A 232 -16.96 -17.50 15.02
C PRO A 232 -17.87 -17.21 13.81
N THR A 233 -18.59 -18.22 13.35
CA THR A 233 -19.63 -18.07 12.33
C THR A 233 -20.84 -17.32 12.89
N GLY A 234 -21.36 -16.31 12.17
CA GLY A 234 -22.66 -15.70 12.45
C GLY A 234 -22.74 -14.68 13.61
N VAL A 235 -21.64 -14.20 14.20
CA VAL A 235 -21.71 -13.28 15.35
C VAL A 235 -21.57 -11.81 14.93
N ARG A 236 -22.61 -11.01 15.19
CA ARG A 236 -22.62 -9.54 15.03
C ARG A 236 -21.71 -8.79 16.03
N GLY A 237 -21.08 -9.49 16.99
CA GLY A 237 -20.25 -8.93 18.06
C GLY A 237 -18.75 -8.80 17.77
N ASP A 238 -18.33 -8.95 16.52
CA ASP A 238 -16.92 -9.05 16.12
C ASP A 238 -16.11 -7.73 16.26
N ALA A 239 -16.74 -6.61 16.64
CA ALA A 239 -16.04 -5.36 16.94
C ALA A 239 -15.04 -5.51 18.10
N ALA A 240 -15.33 -6.40 19.07
CA ALA A 240 -14.42 -6.72 20.17
C ALA A 240 -13.13 -7.43 19.72
N LEU A 241 -13.11 -7.98 18.49
CA LEU A 241 -11.96 -8.66 17.90
C LEU A 241 -11.03 -7.73 17.11
N MET A 242 -11.44 -6.46 16.93
CA MET A 242 -10.58 -5.46 16.31
C MET A 242 -9.35 -5.19 17.17
N ILE A 243 -8.28 -4.73 16.55
CA ILE A 243 -7.08 -4.25 17.21
C ILE A 243 -6.69 -2.90 16.61
N GLY A 244 -6.18 -2.01 17.44
CA GLY A 244 -5.57 -0.76 17.00
C GLY A 244 -4.05 -0.89 16.99
N LYS A 245 -3.39 -0.31 16.00
CA LYS A 245 -1.93 -0.11 15.99
C LYS A 245 -1.63 1.38 15.86
N ASP A 246 -0.89 1.92 16.81
CA ASP A 246 -0.52 3.34 16.78
C ASP A 246 0.77 3.60 16.00
N ASN A 247 1.20 4.87 15.95
CA ASN A 247 2.40 5.30 15.25
C ASN A 247 3.68 4.62 15.78
N GLN A 248 3.76 4.30 17.08
CA GLN A 248 4.90 3.60 17.67
C GLN A 248 4.84 2.08 17.46
N GLY A 249 3.72 1.55 16.94
CA GLY A 249 3.51 0.12 16.75
C GLY A 249 2.86 -0.59 17.93
N ALA A 250 2.46 0.15 18.96
CA ALA A 250 1.81 -0.44 20.12
C ALA A 250 0.42 -0.97 19.72
N VAL A 251 0.15 -2.22 20.09
CA VAL A 251 -1.14 -2.84 19.85
C VAL A 251 -2.09 -2.53 21.01
N SER A 252 -3.31 -2.16 20.68
CA SER A 252 -4.39 -1.91 21.65
C SER A 252 -5.67 -2.67 21.30
N ARG A 253 -6.50 -2.93 22.31
CA ARG A 253 -7.75 -3.68 22.21
C ARG A 253 -8.96 -2.80 22.51
N PRO A 254 -10.14 -3.08 21.93
CA PRO A 254 -11.39 -2.40 22.23
C PRO A 254 -11.65 -2.30 23.74
N GLY A 255 -12.18 -1.16 24.18
CA GLY A 255 -12.40 -0.84 25.59
C GLY A 255 -11.20 -0.20 26.30
N SER A 256 -10.00 -0.22 25.70
CA SER A 256 -8.85 0.55 26.22
C SER A 256 -8.83 1.98 25.70
N ALA A 257 -8.32 2.92 26.50
CA ALA A 257 -8.13 4.31 26.07
C ALA A 257 -7.16 4.45 24.88
N ALA A 258 -6.17 3.55 24.79
CA ALA A 258 -5.24 3.52 23.66
C ALA A 258 -5.92 3.14 22.34
N PHE A 259 -6.85 2.19 22.39
CA PHE A 259 -7.65 1.83 21.23
C PHE A 259 -8.57 2.97 20.82
N GLY A 260 -9.25 3.62 21.79
CA GLY A 260 -10.09 4.80 21.51
C GLY A 260 -9.34 5.86 20.74
N ARG A 261 -8.15 6.28 21.20
CA ARG A 261 -7.32 7.26 20.49
C ARG A 261 -6.93 6.82 19.08
N THR A 262 -6.59 5.54 18.89
CA THR A 262 -6.23 5.02 17.56
C THR A 262 -7.44 4.99 16.63
N ALA A 263 -8.59 4.56 17.15
CA ALA A 263 -9.86 4.53 16.43
C ALA A 263 -10.30 5.92 16.01
N ASP A 264 -10.26 6.90 16.92
CA ASP A 264 -10.60 8.30 16.66
C ASP A 264 -9.68 8.89 15.59
N LEU A 265 -8.37 8.66 15.69
CA LEU A 265 -7.40 9.13 14.69
C LEU A 265 -7.66 8.55 13.30
N VAL A 266 -7.98 7.25 13.21
CA VAL A 266 -8.27 6.60 11.92
C VAL A 266 -9.61 7.08 11.36
N ALA A 267 -10.63 7.20 12.20
CA ALA A 267 -11.96 7.69 11.83
C ALA A 267 -11.90 9.14 11.32
N ASP A 268 -11.19 10.03 12.04
CA ASP A 268 -11.00 11.42 11.65
C ASP A 268 -10.22 11.55 10.33
N ALA A 269 -9.15 10.78 10.16
CA ALA A 269 -8.37 10.78 8.91
C ALA A 269 -9.17 10.30 7.69
N VAL A 270 -10.12 9.37 7.89
CA VAL A 270 -11.06 8.91 6.84
C VAL A 270 -12.23 9.89 6.66
N GLY A 271 -12.55 10.68 7.68
CA GLY A 271 -13.66 11.63 7.68
C GLY A 271 -15.03 10.99 7.93
N VAL A 272 -15.07 9.89 8.70
CA VAL A 272 -16.32 9.18 9.04
C VAL A 272 -16.35 8.83 10.54
N PRO A 273 -17.54 8.65 11.16
CA PRO A 273 -17.62 8.12 12.52
C PRO A 273 -16.98 6.73 12.64
N TYR A 274 -16.40 6.44 13.80
CA TYR A 274 -15.76 5.14 14.04
C TYR A 274 -16.73 3.96 13.87
N GLU A 275 -17.99 4.12 14.25
CA GLU A 275 -19.02 3.08 14.10
C GLU A 275 -19.24 2.70 12.62
N GLU A 276 -19.16 3.68 11.72
CA GLU A 276 -19.26 3.45 10.28
C GLU A 276 -18.04 2.72 9.75
N LEU A 277 -16.84 3.15 10.14
CA LEU A 277 -15.58 2.49 9.80
C LEU A 277 -15.54 1.03 10.30
N ALA A 278 -15.96 0.80 11.54
CA ALA A 278 -16.04 -0.52 12.15
C ALA A 278 -17.07 -1.40 11.40
N GLY A 279 -18.25 -0.85 11.10
CA GLY A 279 -19.27 -1.51 10.28
C GLY A 279 -18.74 -1.90 8.90
N PHE A 280 -17.98 -1.01 8.26
CA PHE A 280 -17.37 -1.24 6.96
C PHE A 280 -16.38 -2.42 6.98
N LEU A 281 -15.54 -2.53 8.01
CA LEU A 281 -14.63 -3.66 8.18
C LEU A 281 -15.36 -4.97 8.48
N LEU A 282 -16.41 -4.92 9.32
CA LEU A 282 -17.23 -6.08 9.66
C LEU A 282 -17.94 -6.65 8.42
N GLU A 283 -18.53 -5.77 7.60
CA GLU A 283 -19.19 -6.14 6.35
C GLU A 283 -18.19 -6.72 5.33
N ALA A 284 -17.00 -6.11 5.18
CA ALA A 284 -15.96 -6.67 4.31
C ALA A 284 -15.53 -8.08 4.74
N ALA A 285 -15.40 -8.32 6.05
CA ALA A 285 -15.10 -9.65 6.54
C ALA A 285 -16.23 -10.66 6.28
N ALA A 286 -17.49 -10.23 6.35
CA ALA A 286 -18.63 -11.06 5.98
C ALA A 286 -18.62 -11.39 4.48
N LEU A 287 -18.32 -10.41 3.62
CA LEU A 287 -18.17 -10.61 2.18
C LEU A 287 -17.04 -11.60 1.87
N HIS A 288 -15.87 -11.43 2.48
CA HIS A 288 -14.76 -12.38 2.36
C HIS A 288 -15.20 -13.79 2.75
N ARG A 289 -15.86 -13.94 3.90
CA ARG A 289 -16.33 -15.26 4.38
C ARG A 289 -17.35 -15.90 3.44
N ALA A 290 -18.27 -15.11 2.88
CA ALA A 290 -19.28 -15.60 1.96
C ALA A 290 -18.69 -16.06 0.62
N ALA A 291 -17.62 -15.40 0.17
CA ALA A 291 -16.94 -15.71 -1.08
C ALA A 291 -15.82 -16.77 -0.95
N ALA A 292 -15.24 -16.91 0.24
CA ALA A 292 -14.13 -17.83 0.50
C ALA A 292 -14.54 -19.30 0.30
N PRO A 293 -13.69 -20.13 -0.35
CA PRO A 293 -13.90 -21.57 -0.39
C PRO A 293 -13.98 -22.16 1.02
N ALA A 294 -14.85 -23.16 1.23
CA ALA A 294 -15.00 -23.81 2.54
C ALA A 294 -13.71 -24.45 3.08
N SER A 295 -12.77 -24.80 2.19
CA SER A 295 -11.45 -25.36 2.52
C SER A 295 -10.38 -24.30 2.81
N LEU A 296 -10.68 -23.00 2.68
CA LEU A 296 -9.69 -21.95 2.89
C LEU A 296 -9.31 -21.86 4.37
N ALA A 297 -8.09 -22.28 4.70
CA ALA A 297 -7.49 -22.07 6.00
C ALA A 297 -6.72 -20.74 6.00
N LEU A 298 -7.15 -19.80 6.83
CA LEU A 298 -6.44 -18.53 7.03
C LEU A 298 -5.45 -18.66 8.19
N ALA A 299 -4.23 -18.17 7.97
CA ALA A 299 -3.24 -18.04 9.03
C ALA A 299 -3.69 -17.02 10.08
N ALA A 300 -3.26 -17.21 11.34
CA ALA A 300 -3.50 -16.23 12.39
C ALA A 300 -2.83 -14.89 12.04
N TYR A 301 -3.50 -13.78 12.37
CA TYR A 301 -2.91 -12.45 12.21
C TYR A 301 -1.80 -12.26 13.27
N PRO A 302 -0.59 -11.86 12.87
CA PRO A 302 0.49 -11.61 13.83
C PRO A 302 0.19 -10.36 14.66
N VAL A 303 -0.07 -10.58 15.95
CA VAL A 303 -0.28 -9.53 16.96
C VAL A 303 1.02 -9.34 17.74
N GLU A 304 2.08 -8.94 17.05
CA GLU A 304 3.33 -8.55 17.71
C GLU A 304 3.39 -7.02 17.86
N ASP A 305 3.85 -6.56 19.03
CA ASP A 305 4.34 -5.19 19.19
C ASP A 305 5.68 -5.09 18.44
N GLU A 306 5.65 -4.44 17.27
CA GLU A 306 6.83 -4.18 16.44
C GLU A 306 7.51 -2.86 16.83
#